data_AF-A4WLW8-F1
#
_entry.id   AF-A4WLW8-F1
#
_cell.length_a   1.000
_cell.length_b   1.000
_cell.length_c   1.000
_cell.angle_alpha   90.00
_cell.angle_beta   90.00
_cell.angle_gamma   90.00
#
_symmetry.space_group_name_H-M   'P 1'
#
loop_
_entity.id
_entity.type
_entity.pdbx_description
1 polymer ?
#
loop_
_entity_poly.entity_id
_entity_poly.type
_entity_poly.pdbx_seq_one_letter_code
_entity_poly.pdbx_strand_id
1 'polypeptide(L)' 'MDLTTVEAGTRCPFCGGLMEIVEDEKYLWFGCRSCMRYVKREKRDLVRRYVNYGARIFDWRGLMAELSRLYETS' A
#
# COMPACT_ATOMS: atom_id res chain seq x y z
N MET A 1 -15.69 11.89 3.69
CA MET A 1 -14.78 10.73 3.58
C MET A 1 -13.41 11.34 3.39
N ASP A 2 -12.62 11.32 4.45
CA ASP A 2 -11.31 11.97 4.46
C ASP A 2 -10.27 10.96 3.96
N LEU A 3 -9.57 11.34 2.90
CA LEU A 3 -8.43 10.56 2.42
C LEU A 3 -7.23 10.88 3.29
N THR A 4 -6.59 9.83 3.81
CA THR A 4 -5.30 9.97 4.49
C THR A 4 -4.20 9.55 3.53
N THR A 5 -3.18 10.39 3.37
CA THR A 5 -2.02 10.13 2.52
C THR A 5 -0.76 10.05 3.38
N VAL A 6 0.04 9.00 3.17
CA VAL A 6 1.29 8.74 3.88
C VAL A 6 2.39 8.42 2.86
N GLU A 7 3.55 9.04 3.01
CA GLU A 7 4.72 8.72 2.19
C GLU A 7 5.27 7.33 2.55
N ALA A 8 5.48 6.48 1.54
CA ALA A 8 5.88 5.08 1.76
C ALA A 8 7.40 4.89 1.92
N GLY A 9 8.19 5.98 1.87
CA GLY A 9 9.66 5.96 1.97
C GLY A 9 10.38 5.27 0.80
N THR A 10 9.64 4.67 -0.15
CA THR A 10 10.16 4.01 -1.35
C THR A 10 10.01 4.91 -2.57
N ARG A 11 10.84 4.68 -3.60
CA ARG A 11 10.79 5.43 -4.86
C ARG A 11 10.13 4.61 -5.96
N CYS A 12 9.40 5.32 -6.83
CA CYS A 12 8.75 4.76 -7.99
C CYS A 12 9.80 4.24 -8.99
N PRO A 13 9.72 2.97 -9.42
CA PRO A 13 10.68 2.42 -10.38
C PRO A 13 10.60 3.05 -11.78
N PHE A 14 9.50 3.74 -12.11
CA PHE A 14 9.28 4.32 -13.43
C PHE A 14 9.74 5.78 -13.56
N CYS A 15 9.53 6.61 -12.52
CA CYS A 15 9.85 8.04 -12.57
C CYS A 15 10.77 8.52 -11.45
N GLY A 16 11.14 7.66 -10.49
CA GLY A 16 11.94 8.03 -9.33
C GLY A 16 11.23 8.88 -8.26
N GLY A 17 9.96 9.24 -8.48
CA GLY A 17 9.14 9.99 -7.53
C GLY A 17 8.87 9.22 -6.24
N LEU A 18 8.48 9.92 -5.17
CA LEU A 18 8.10 9.28 -3.91
C LEU A 18 6.81 8.47 -4.10
N MET A 19 6.83 7.25 -3.57
CA MET A 19 5.63 6.42 -3.47
C MET A 19 4.80 6.86 -2.27
N GLU A 20 3.49 6.73 -2.39
CA GLU A 20 2.54 7.07 -1.35
C GLU A 20 1.54 5.94 -1.13
N ILE A 21 1.05 5.88 0.10
CA ILE A 21 -0.13 5.13 0.50
C ILE A 21 -1.24 6.15 0.70
N VAL A 22 -2.33 5.98 -0.03
CA VAL A 22 -3.58 6.72 0.19
C VAL A 22 -4.58 5.75 0.76
N GLU A 23 -5.36 6.14 1.75
CA GLU A 23 -6.38 5.28 2.33
C GLU A 23 -7.66 6.01 2.70
N ASP A 24 -8.76 5.25 2.68
CA ASP A 24 -10.05 5.63 3.26
C ASP A 24 -10.49 4.55 4.26
N GLU A 25 -11.77 4.55 4.66
CA GLU A 25 -12.32 3.55 5.59
C GLU A 25 -12.23 2.10 5.10
N LYS A 26 -12.28 1.87 3.78
CA LYS A 26 -12.43 0.54 3.17
C LYS A 26 -11.22 0.10 2.36
N TYR A 27 -10.51 1.03 1.76
CA TYR A 27 -9.51 0.79 0.75
C TYR A 27 -8.17 1.41 1.11
N LEU A 28 -7.14 0.77 0.59
CA LEU A 28 -5.78 1.27 0.58
C LEU A 28 -5.30 1.27 -0.88
N TRP A 29 -4.72 2.39 -1.29
CA TRP A 29 -4.06 2.57 -2.57
C TRP A 29 -2.57 2.76 -2.33
N PHE A 30 -1.75 2.01 -3.04
CA PHE A 30 -0.30 2.19 -3.05
C PHE A 30 0.15 2.56 -4.46
N GLY A 31 0.88 3.65 -4.60
CA GLY A 31 1.25 4.10 -5.93
C GLY A 31 2.11 5.35 -5.97
N CYS A 32 2.22 5.91 -7.17
CA CYS A 32 2.98 7.12 -7.44
C CYS A 32 2.07 8.17 -8.06
N ARG A 33 1.97 9.32 -7.38
CA ARG A 33 1.21 10.47 -7.86
C ARG A 33 1.69 10.99 -9.21
N SER A 34 3.00 11.07 -9.42
CA SER A 34 3.57 11.56 -10.67
C SER A 34 3.24 10.66 -11.86
N CYS A 35 3.15 9.35 -11.65
CA CYS A 35 2.75 8.39 -12.67
C CYS A 35 1.24 8.19 -12.77
N MET A 36 0.46 8.73 -11.83
CA MET A 36 -0.98 8.47 -11.69
C MET A 36 -1.34 6.98 -11.69
N ARG A 37 -0.44 6.13 -11.20
CA ARG A 37 -0.56 4.67 -11.17
C ARG A 37 -0.71 4.23 -9.73
N TYR A 38 -1.70 3.38 -9.47
CA TYR A 38 -2.00 2.89 -8.11
C TYR A 38 -2.51 1.45 -8.14
N VAL A 39 -2.10 0.69 -7.13
CA VAL A 39 -2.67 -0.60 -6.81
C VAL A 39 -3.69 -0.41 -5.69
N LYS A 40 -4.93 -0.82 -5.92
CA LYS A 40 -6.00 -0.75 -4.92
C LYS A 40 -6.18 -2.09 -4.21
N ARG A 41 -6.39 -2.06 -2.89
CA ARG A 41 -6.70 -3.23 -2.05
C ARG A 41 -7.78 -2.90 -1.02
N GLU A 42 -8.60 -3.89 -0.68
CA GLU A 42 -9.54 -3.79 0.44
C GLU A 42 -8.81 -4.05 1.75
N LYS A 43 -9.00 -3.15 2.72
CA LYS A 43 -8.39 -3.27 4.06
C LYS A 43 -8.77 -4.58 4.75
N ARG A 44 -10.00 -5.08 4.52
CA ARG A 44 -10.47 -6.34 5.08
C ARG A 44 -9.63 -7.54 4.61
N ASP A 45 -9.21 -7.54 3.35
CA ASP A 45 -8.37 -8.60 2.80
C ASP A 45 -6.93 -8.49 3.29
N LEU A 46 -6.41 -7.26 3.43
CA LEU A 46 -5.10 -7.02 4.02
C LEU A 46 -5.05 -7.51 5.47
N VAL A 47 -6.06 -7.18 6.27
CA VAL A 47 -6.19 -7.61 7.66
C VAL A 47 -6.16 -9.13 7.77
N ARG A 48 -6.91 -9.84 6.91
CA ARG A 48 -6.94 -11.31 6.91
C ARG A 48 -5.58 -11.95 6.60
N ARG A 49 -4.74 -11.28 5.81
CA ARG A 49 -3.45 -11.83 5.35
C ARG A 49 -2.29 -11.43 6.24
N TYR A 50 -2.31 -10.21 6.77
CA TYR A 50 -1.14 -9.57 7.40
C TYR A 50 -1.30 -9.32 8.90
N VAL A 51 -2.49 -9.50 9.48
CA VAL A 51 -2.67 -9.45 10.93
C VAL A 51 -2.53 -10.85 11.51
N ASN A 52 -1.54 -11.03 12.38
CA ASN A 52 -1.51 -12.17 13.28
C ASN A 52 -2.16 -11.77 14.61
N TYR A 53 -3.42 -12.18 14.80
CA TYR A 53 -4.18 -11.87 16.02
C TYR A 53 -3.63 -12.56 17.27
N GLY A 54 -3.11 -13.78 17.14
CA GLY A 54 -2.54 -14.52 18.27
C GLY A 54 -1.27 -13.87 18.81
N ALA A 55 -0.43 -13.34 17.92
CA ALA A 55 0.77 -12.61 18.28
C ALA A 55 0.55 -11.10 18.48
N ARG A 56 -0.63 -10.58 18.11
CA ARG A 56 -0.96 -9.13 18.06
C ARG A 56 0.04 -8.33 17.22
N ILE A 57 0.51 -8.91 16.12
CA ILE A 57 1.49 -8.30 15.21
C ILE A 57 0.84 -8.03 13.86
N PHE A 58 1.20 -6.89 13.26
CA PHE A 58 0.92 -6.58 11.86
C PHE A 58 2.19 -6.73 11.03
N ASP A 59 2.16 -7.58 10.00
CA ASP A 59 3.29 -7.76 9.09
C ASP A 59 3.33 -6.67 8.02
N TRP A 60 3.89 -5.51 8.42
CA TRP A 60 4.13 -4.38 7.51
C TRP A 60 5.10 -4.73 6.38
N ARG A 61 6.10 -5.59 6.64
CA ARG A 61 7.12 -5.93 5.64
C ARG A 61 6.51 -6.78 4.52
N GLY A 62 5.74 -7.79 4.88
CA GLY A 62 5.02 -8.63 3.93
C GLY A 62 4.03 -7.82 3.09
N LEU A 63 3.25 -6.94 3.73
CA LEU A 63 2.32 -6.06 3.03
C LEU A 63 3.03 -5.19 1.98
N MET A 64 4.08 -4.48 2.39
CA MET A 64 4.81 -3.57 1.48
C MET A 64 5.49 -4.33 0.35
N ALA A 65 5.98 -5.55 0.59
CA ALA A 65 6.53 -6.40 -0.45
C ALA A 65 5.46 -6.83 -1.49
N GLU A 66 4.26 -7.23 -1.04
CA GLU A 66 3.16 -7.56 -1.96
C GLU A 66 2.75 -6.34 -2.79
N LEU A 67 2.52 -5.20 -2.13
CA LEU A 67 2.11 -3.96 -2.80
C LEU A 67 3.14 -3.49 -3.83
N SER A 68 4.42 -3.56 -3.50
CA SER A 68 5.52 -3.19 -4.42
C SER A 68 5.56 -4.10 -5.64
N ARG A 69 5.48 -5.42 -5.44
CA ARG A 69 5.46 -6.40 -6.53
C ARG A 69 4.27 -6.18 -7.46
N LEU A 70 3.09 -5.97 -6.89
CA LEU A 70 1.87 -5.71 -7.67
C LEU A 70 1.99 -4.41 -8.46
N TYR A 71 2.57 -3.38 -7.85
CA TYR A 71 2.77 -2.09 -8.51
C TYR A 71 3.70 -2.20 -9.71
N GLU A 72 4.72 -3.05 -9.66
CA GLU A 72 5.62 -3.29 -10.81
C GLU A 72 4.94 -4.09 -11.93
N THR A 73 4.02 -5.00 -11.59
CA THR A 73 3.35 -5.87 -12.58
C THR A 73 2.05 -5.31 -13.17
N SER A 74 1.54 -4.19 -12.63
CA SER A 74 0.28 -3.56 -13.06
C SER A 74 0.39 -2.73 -14.36
#